data_AF-A0A451BMJ2-F1
#
_entry.id   AF-A0A451BMJ2-F1
#
_cell.length_a   1.000
_cell.length_b   1.000
_cell.length_c   1.000
_cell.angle_alpha   90.00
_cell.angle_beta   90.00
_cell.angle_gamma   90.00
#
_symmetry.space_group_name_H-M   'P 1'
#
loop_
_entity.id
_entity.type
_entity.pdbx_description
1 polymer ?
#
loop_
_entity_poly.entity_id
_entity_poly.type
_entity_poly.pdbx_seq_one_letter_code
_entity_poly.pdbx_strand_id
1 'polypeptide(L)'
;MAHSDLSYKNVLVDPTGGNACIIDIDGLVVPGKFPPDVIGTPDFIAPEVVRTAHLDKGDPNRRLPCIDTDRHALAVLIYMYLFLRHPLRGGKVHDPSDCQRDEDLSMGEKALYVEHPLDRANRIRREDLKPEEEFWSNTDGLPYTIAGPYLSKLFERAFMDGLHNPDKRPTADEWEQALVKTVDLIQPCQNADCAQRWYVFDNTRSPKCPFCKTPFKGQLPILNLYSTRQGGKYLPDNHRLMVYTGQSLFPWHINRLIAPNERLTPEQKKRVGYFSFHKGKWLLVNERMEELLDASTKTAIRVGSAVELTDGLQVLLSREHGGRLAVVQVVGG
;
A
#
# COMPACT_ATOMS: atom_id res chain seq x y z
N MET A 1 -14.87 -17.73 -1.61
CA MET A 1 -13.99 -18.37 -2.60
C MET A 1 -12.58 -17.99 -2.22
N ALA A 2 -11.64 -18.92 -2.32
CA ALA A 2 -10.23 -18.76 -1.97
C ALA A 2 -9.36 -19.47 -3.00
N HIS A 3 -8.16 -18.94 -3.25
CA HIS A 3 -7.11 -19.55 -4.06
C HIS A 3 -6.48 -20.76 -3.38
N SER A 4 -6.30 -20.72 -2.05
CA SER A 4 -5.63 -21.75 -1.23
C SER A 4 -4.13 -21.92 -1.40
N ASP A 5 -3.53 -21.36 -2.46
CA ASP A 5 -2.08 -21.39 -2.71
C ASP A 5 -1.55 -20.07 -3.29
N LEU A 6 -2.02 -18.95 -2.76
CA LEU A 6 -1.52 -17.64 -3.19
C LEU A 6 -0.04 -17.48 -2.77
N SER A 7 0.86 -17.32 -3.72
CA SER A 7 2.30 -17.13 -3.47
C SER A 7 2.98 -16.40 -4.63
N TYR A 8 4.26 -16.06 -4.48
CA TYR A 8 5.04 -15.46 -5.58
C TYR A 8 5.19 -16.37 -6.81
N LYS A 9 4.90 -17.67 -6.70
CA LYS A 9 4.93 -18.60 -7.85
C LYS A 9 3.67 -18.51 -8.70
N ASN A 10 2.57 -18.07 -8.09
CA ASN A 10 1.24 -18.02 -8.71
C ASN A 10 0.83 -16.59 -9.10
N VAL A 11 1.78 -15.65 -9.07
CA VAL A 11 1.60 -14.27 -9.53
C VAL A 11 2.65 -13.94 -10.57
N LEU A 12 2.21 -13.65 -11.80
CA LEU A 12 3.05 -13.20 -12.89
C LEU A 12 2.92 -11.69 -13.02
N VAL A 13 4.06 -10.99 -13.09
CA VAL A 13 4.12 -9.53 -13.31
C VAL A 13 4.98 -9.27 -14.53
N ASP A 14 4.46 -8.50 -15.48
CA ASP A 14 5.21 -7.93 -16.60
C ASP A 14 5.57 -6.47 -16.25
N PRO A 15 6.83 -6.19 -15.87
CA PRO A 15 7.25 -4.85 -15.50
C PRO A 15 7.26 -3.87 -16.69
N THR A 16 7.36 -4.37 -17.91
CA THR A 16 7.47 -3.52 -19.12
C THR A 16 6.09 -3.10 -19.60
N GLY A 17 5.16 -4.05 -19.68
CA GLY A 17 3.77 -3.80 -20.06
C GLY A 17 2.88 -3.33 -18.91
N GLY A 18 3.34 -3.47 -17.66
CA GLY A 18 2.57 -3.08 -16.47
C GLY A 18 1.40 -4.01 -16.15
N ASN A 19 1.40 -5.24 -16.69
CA ASN A 19 0.34 -6.21 -16.48
C ASN A 19 0.70 -7.16 -15.33
N ALA A 20 -0.30 -7.61 -14.59
CA ALA A 20 -0.16 -8.68 -13.60
C ALA A 20 -1.29 -9.69 -13.75
N CYS A 21 -1.01 -10.95 -13.47
CA CYS A 21 -1.98 -12.04 -13.56
C CYS A 21 -1.77 -13.03 -12.41
N ILE A 22 -2.87 -13.51 -11.85
CA ILE A 22 -2.87 -14.65 -10.93
C ILE A 22 -3.14 -15.91 -11.77
N ILE A 23 -2.30 -16.92 -11.59
CA ILE A 23 -2.39 -18.20 -12.31
C ILE A 23 -2.78 -19.32 -11.33
N ASP A 24 -2.96 -20.53 -11.85
CA ASP A 24 -3.32 -21.72 -11.05
C ASP A 24 -4.66 -21.57 -10.30
N ILE A 25 -5.66 -21.04 -11.02
CA ILE A 25 -7.03 -20.83 -10.53
C ILE A 25 -7.92 -22.07 -10.68
N ASP A 26 -7.33 -23.24 -10.86
CA ASP A 26 -8.07 -24.51 -11.02
C ASP A 26 -8.38 -25.14 -9.65
N GLY A 27 -7.55 -24.87 -8.63
CA GLY A 27 -7.67 -25.38 -7.26
C GLY A 27 -8.49 -24.51 -6.30
N LEU A 28 -9.46 -23.73 -6.79
CA LEU A 28 -10.19 -22.78 -5.95
C LEU A 28 -11.04 -23.48 -4.88
N VAL A 29 -10.90 -23.01 -3.65
CA VAL A 29 -11.67 -23.46 -2.51
C VAL A 29 -12.97 -22.69 -2.41
N VAL A 30 -14.07 -23.44 -2.37
CA VAL A 30 -15.42 -22.92 -2.19
C VAL A 30 -16.03 -23.60 -0.97
N PRO A 31 -16.29 -22.87 0.12
CA PRO A 31 -16.88 -23.45 1.33
C PRO A 31 -18.13 -24.29 1.03
N GLY A 32 -18.11 -25.55 1.47
CA GLY A 32 -19.21 -26.50 1.28
C GLY A 32 -19.35 -27.08 -0.14
N LYS A 33 -18.47 -26.74 -1.09
CA LYS A 33 -18.54 -27.24 -2.48
C LYS A 33 -17.23 -27.84 -2.97
N PHE A 34 -16.12 -27.11 -2.84
CA PHE A 34 -14.79 -27.56 -3.28
C PHE A 34 -13.81 -27.41 -2.10
N PRO A 35 -13.36 -28.53 -1.50
CA PRO A 35 -12.37 -28.50 -0.43
C PRO A 35 -10.97 -28.18 -0.96
N PRO A 36 -10.03 -27.76 -0.11
CA PRO A 36 -8.64 -27.58 -0.51
C PRO A 36 -7.95 -28.91 -0.82
N ASP A 37 -7.25 -28.92 -1.94
CA ASP A 37 -6.41 -30.04 -2.38
C ASP A 37 -4.96 -29.90 -1.92
N VAL A 38 -4.50 -28.67 -1.74
CA VAL A 38 -3.15 -28.33 -1.26
C VAL A 38 -3.21 -27.63 0.09
N ILE A 39 -2.11 -27.69 0.85
CA ILE A 39 -1.96 -26.96 2.12
C ILE A 39 -1.48 -25.52 1.86
N GLY A 40 -0.73 -25.32 0.78
CA GLY A 40 -0.15 -24.06 0.34
C GLY A 40 1.36 -24.14 0.15
N THR A 41 1.93 -23.11 -0.47
CA THR A 41 3.37 -22.93 -0.69
C THR A 41 4.05 -22.54 0.62
N PRO A 42 5.19 -23.16 0.99
CA PRO A 42 5.99 -22.75 2.14
C PRO A 42 6.24 -21.23 2.16
N ASP A 43 6.39 -20.64 3.34
CA ASP A 43 6.39 -19.18 3.62
C ASP A 43 5.02 -18.48 3.58
N PHE A 44 4.05 -18.95 2.77
CA PHE A 44 2.74 -18.28 2.64
C PHE A 44 1.63 -18.91 3.45
N ILE A 45 1.88 -20.11 4.00
CA ILE A 45 0.90 -20.86 4.78
C ILE A 45 0.59 -20.11 6.07
N ALA A 46 -0.70 -19.88 6.33
CA ALA A 46 -1.13 -19.15 7.51
C ALA A 46 -0.82 -19.92 8.81
N PRO A 47 -0.53 -19.22 9.93
CA PRO A 47 -0.06 -19.86 11.17
C PRO A 47 -1.00 -20.93 11.73
N GLU A 48 -2.31 -20.74 11.60
CA GLU A 48 -3.32 -21.69 12.06
C GLU A 48 -3.31 -23.00 11.27
N VAL A 49 -2.92 -22.96 9.99
CA VAL A 49 -2.79 -24.15 9.13
C VAL A 49 -1.51 -24.88 9.47
N VAL A 50 -0.39 -24.16 9.64
CA VAL A 50 0.91 -24.76 10.04
C VAL A 50 0.79 -25.45 11.40
N ARG A 51 0.22 -24.77 12.42
CA ARG A 51 0.08 -25.34 13.77
C ARG A 51 -0.72 -26.64 13.80
N THR A 52 -1.69 -26.80 12.90
CA THR A 52 -2.55 -27.99 12.84
C THR A 52 -2.12 -28.98 11.76
N ALA A 53 -0.96 -28.78 11.13
CA ALA A 53 -0.47 -29.58 10.01
C ALA A 53 -0.23 -31.06 10.36
N HIS A 54 0.03 -31.37 11.63
CA HIS A 54 0.24 -32.71 12.15
C HIS A 54 -1.07 -33.51 12.35
N LEU A 55 -2.23 -32.85 12.36
CA LEU A 55 -3.53 -33.51 12.52
C LEU A 55 -4.01 -34.10 11.19
N ASP A 56 -4.77 -35.18 11.25
CA ASP A 56 -5.38 -35.78 10.05
C ASP A 56 -6.33 -34.80 9.35
N LYS A 57 -6.47 -34.92 8.02
CA LYS A 57 -7.31 -34.02 7.21
C LYS A 57 -8.79 -34.01 7.66
N GLY A 58 -9.27 -35.12 8.23
CA GLY A 58 -10.63 -35.26 8.75
C GLY A 58 -10.81 -34.83 10.21
N ASP A 59 -9.74 -34.43 10.90
CA ASP A 59 -9.84 -33.99 12.29
C ASP A 59 -10.62 -32.67 12.38
N PRO A 60 -11.62 -32.55 13.27
CA PRO A 60 -12.42 -31.32 13.41
C PRO A 60 -11.59 -30.09 13.84
N ASN A 61 -10.42 -30.29 14.43
CA ASN A 61 -9.49 -29.23 14.81
C ASN A 61 -8.50 -28.88 13.69
N ARG A 62 -8.43 -29.66 12.61
CA ARG A 62 -7.58 -29.36 11.45
C ARG A 62 -8.06 -28.08 10.79
N ARG A 63 -7.18 -27.09 10.69
CA ARG A 63 -7.43 -25.89 9.89
C ARG A 63 -6.95 -26.13 8.47
N LEU A 64 -7.81 -25.80 7.53
CA LEU A 64 -7.59 -25.97 6.10
C LEU A 64 -7.62 -24.60 5.42
N PRO A 65 -6.96 -24.46 4.26
CA PRO A 65 -6.98 -23.21 3.51
C PRO A 65 -8.39 -22.69 3.23
N CYS A 66 -8.57 -21.40 3.39
CA CYS A 66 -9.81 -20.68 3.20
C CYS A 66 -9.52 -19.21 2.80
N ILE A 67 -10.57 -18.39 2.72
CA ILE A 67 -10.40 -16.97 2.35
C ILE A 67 -9.53 -16.20 3.36
N ASP A 68 -9.58 -16.58 4.64
CA ASP A 68 -8.80 -15.89 5.66
C ASP A 68 -7.32 -16.28 5.62
N THR A 69 -7.00 -17.51 5.21
CA THR A 69 -5.60 -17.92 4.98
C THR A 69 -5.02 -17.22 3.75
N ASP A 70 -5.82 -17.02 2.70
CA ASP A 70 -5.41 -16.22 1.54
C ASP A 70 -5.14 -14.77 1.90
N ARG A 71 -5.92 -14.18 2.82
CA ARG A 71 -5.66 -12.81 3.32
C ARG A 71 -4.30 -12.72 4.01
N HIS A 72 -3.89 -13.76 4.73
CA HIS A 72 -2.54 -13.84 5.29
C HIS A 72 -1.50 -13.92 4.18
N ALA A 73 -1.64 -14.86 3.24
CA ALA A 73 -0.74 -15.03 2.12
C ALA A 73 -0.59 -13.75 1.27
N LEU A 74 -1.69 -13.03 1.04
CA LEU A 74 -1.68 -11.74 0.34
C LEU A 74 -0.88 -10.68 1.11
N ALA A 75 -1.05 -10.59 2.44
CA ALA A 75 -0.27 -9.67 3.26
C ALA A 75 1.23 -9.99 3.20
N VAL A 76 1.59 -11.27 3.29
CA VAL A 76 2.99 -11.74 3.14
C VAL A 76 3.54 -11.36 1.78
N LEU A 77 2.78 -11.61 0.71
CA LEU A 77 3.17 -11.30 -0.67
C LEU A 77 3.43 -9.81 -0.89
N ILE A 78 2.50 -8.95 -0.45
CA ILE A 78 2.63 -7.49 -0.56
C ILE A 78 3.86 -7.01 0.23
N TYR A 79 4.05 -7.52 1.46
CA TYR A 79 5.19 -7.16 2.29
C TYR A 79 6.51 -7.57 1.63
N MET A 80 6.59 -8.80 1.09
CA MET A 80 7.78 -9.27 0.38
C MET A 80 8.06 -8.47 -0.88
N TYR A 81 7.06 -8.08 -1.67
CA TYR A 81 7.29 -7.25 -2.85
C TYR A 81 7.81 -5.85 -2.50
N LEU A 82 7.34 -5.27 -1.39
CA LEU A 82 7.74 -3.91 -1.01
C LEU A 82 9.06 -3.84 -0.25
N PHE A 83 9.39 -4.86 0.55
CA PHE A 83 10.55 -4.84 1.45
C PHE A 83 11.61 -5.90 1.16
N LEU A 84 11.36 -6.83 0.22
CA LEU A 84 12.27 -7.92 -0.15
C LEU A 84 12.77 -8.74 1.06
N ARG A 85 11.92 -8.90 2.06
CA ARG A 85 12.15 -9.71 3.27
C ARG A 85 10.85 -10.34 3.74
N HIS A 86 10.92 -11.44 4.48
CA HIS A 86 9.74 -12.13 5.00
C HIS A 86 9.26 -11.48 6.31
N PRO A 87 7.94 -11.30 6.55
CA PRO A 87 7.44 -10.66 7.76
C PRO A 87 7.60 -11.52 9.03
N LEU A 88 7.80 -12.83 8.90
CA LEU A 88 7.94 -13.76 10.04
C LEU A 88 9.35 -14.38 10.19
N ARG A 89 10.23 -14.26 9.19
CA ARG A 89 11.59 -14.83 9.29
C ARG A 89 12.55 -13.82 9.92
N GLY A 90 12.76 -13.96 11.22
CA GLY A 90 13.68 -13.13 11.99
C GLY A 90 14.75 -13.97 12.71
N GLY A 91 15.33 -13.42 13.77
CA GLY A 91 16.41 -14.08 14.51
C GLY A 91 15.97 -15.00 15.65
N LYS A 92 14.66 -15.19 15.88
CA LYS A 92 14.17 -16.00 17.00
C LYS A 92 14.28 -17.48 16.66
N VAL A 93 14.97 -18.22 17.54
CA VAL A 93 15.03 -19.69 17.50
C VAL A 93 14.18 -20.22 18.66
N HIS A 94 13.21 -21.06 18.34
CA HIS A 94 12.29 -21.72 19.27
C HIS A 94 12.74 -23.13 19.65
N ASP A 95 13.39 -23.87 18.74
CA ASP A 95 13.98 -25.19 19.01
C ASP A 95 15.39 -25.30 18.40
N PRO A 96 16.46 -25.19 19.20
CA PRO A 96 17.83 -25.29 18.70
C PRO A 96 18.24 -26.70 18.26
N SER A 97 17.44 -27.72 18.63
CA SER A 97 17.78 -29.13 18.43
C SER A 97 17.08 -29.75 17.23
N ASP A 98 15.98 -29.16 16.78
CA ASP A 98 15.16 -29.65 15.66
C ASP A 98 14.74 -28.49 14.76
N CYS A 99 15.38 -28.41 13.58
CA CYS A 99 15.13 -27.38 12.59
C CYS A 99 13.70 -27.41 12.03
N GLN A 100 13.12 -28.60 11.84
CA GLN A 100 11.75 -28.70 11.30
C GLN A 100 10.74 -28.21 12.32
N ARG A 101 10.91 -28.60 13.58
CA ARG A 101 10.06 -28.13 14.66
C ARG A 101 10.22 -26.63 14.92
N ASP A 102 11.43 -26.10 14.79
CA ASP A 102 11.69 -24.66 14.85
C ASP A 102 10.92 -23.89 13.77
N GLU A 103 10.94 -24.40 12.54
CA GLU A 103 10.20 -23.85 11.41
C GLU A 103 8.68 -23.90 11.65
N ASP A 104 8.15 -25.04 12.10
CA ASP A 104 6.72 -25.22 12.41
C ASP A 104 6.24 -24.28 13.53
N LEU A 105 7.10 -24.02 14.53
CA LEU A 105 6.81 -23.07 15.60
C LEU A 105 6.88 -21.62 15.10
N SER A 106 7.91 -21.28 14.32
CA SER A 106 8.16 -19.93 13.80
C SER A 106 7.11 -19.48 12.78
N MET A 107 6.60 -20.40 11.98
CA MET A 107 5.58 -20.13 10.97
C MET A 107 4.16 -20.46 11.44
N GLY A 108 4.04 -21.16 12.58
CA GLY A 108 2.77 -21.60 13.16
C GLY A 108 2.50 -20.99 14.53
N GLU A 109 2.49 -21.82 15.57
CA GLU A 109 1.98 -21.45 16.90
C GLU A 109 2.66 -20.23 17.52
N LYS A 110 3.97 -20.07 17.31
CA LYS A 110 4.78 -19.00 17.90
C LYS A 110 5.17 -17.91 16.90
N ALA A 111 4.49 -17.86 15.75
CA ALA A 111 4.71 -16.83 14.74
C ALA A 111 4.69 -15.43 15.35
N LEU A 112 5.73 -14.65 15.03
CA LEU A 112 5.94 -13.32 15.57
C LEU A 112 6.44 -12.39 14.47
N TYR A 113 5.81 -11.23 14.31
CA TYR A 113 6.20 -10.25 13.32
C TYR A 113 7.60 -9.69 13.58
N VAL A 114 8.46 -9.67 12.56
CA VAL A 114 9.87 -9.26 12.69
C VAL A 114 10.06 -7.78 13.04
N GLU A 115 9.04 -6.95 12.80
CA GLU A 115 9.05 -5.52 13.15
C GLU A 115 8.03 -5.16 14.23
N HIS A 116 7.61 -6.14 15.05
CA HIS A 116 6.68 -5.88 16.15
C HIS A 116 7.26 -4.80 17.10
N PRO A 117 6.54 -3.69 17.34
CA PRO A 117 7.07 -2.53 18.04
C PRO A 117 7.32 -2.79 19.54
N LEU A 118 6.54 -3.68 20.15
CA LEU A 118 6.60 -4.00 21.58
C LEU A 118 7.35 -5.30 21.89
N ASP A 119 7.59 -6.16 20.90
CA ASP A 119 8.22 -7.47 21.09
C ASP A 119 9.31 -7.64 20.04
N ARG A 120 10.55 -7.43 20.45
CA ARG A 120 11.72 -7.48 19.57
C ARG A 120 12.33 -8.88 19.49
N ALA A 121 11.71 -9.90 20.08
CA ALA A 121 12.31 -11.24 20.16
C ALA A 121 12.57 -11.87 18.79
N ASN A 122 11.76 -11.54 17.77
CA ASN A 122 11.97 -11.99 16.39
C ASN A 122 12.51 -10.89 15.47
N ARG A 123 13.19 -9.88 16.01
CA ARG A 123 13.86 -8.87 15.17
C ARG A 123 14.90 -9.56 14.29
N ILE A 124 15.02 -9.12 13.04
CA ILE A 124 16.12 -9.54 12.16
C ILE A 124 17.44 -9.08 12.77
N ARG A 125 18.39 -10.01 12.97
CA ARG A 125 19.73 -9.71 13.47
C ARG A 125 20.64 -9.37 12.31
N ARG A 126 21.25 -8.19 12.33
CA ARG A 126 22.10 -7.71 11.23
C ARG A 126 23.37 -8.55 11.07
N GLU A 127 23.83 -9.15 12.16
CA GLU A 127 24.99 -10.05 12.20
C GLU A 127 24.79 -11.33 11.38
N ASP A 128 23.53 -11.75 11.19
CA ASP A 128 23.17 -12.96 10.45
C ASP A 128 22.93 -12.68 8.95
N LEU A 129 22.87 -11.40 8.55
CA LEU A 129 22.56 -11.00 7.18
C LEU A 129 23.79 -11.07 6.29
N LYS A 130 23.58 -11.53 5.06
CA LYS A 130 24.60 -11.38 4.02
C LYS A 130 24.67 -9.91 3.57
N PRO A 131 25.84 -9.43 3.09
CA PRO A 131 25.98 -8.05 2.62
C PRO A 131 24.94 -7.64 1.56
N GLU A 132 24.52 -8.57 0.69
CA GLU A 132 23.55 -8.30 -0.37
C GLU A 132 22.12 -8.13 0.17
N GLU A 133 21.82 -8.74 1.32
CA GLU A 133 20.50 -8.70 1.97
C GLU A 133 20.38 -7.52 2.93
N GLU A 134 21.51 -6.95 3.38
CA GLU A 134 21.55 -5.95 4.45
C GLU A 134 20.67 -4.73 4.15
N PHE A 135 20.70 -4.22 2.91
CA PHE A 135 19.91 -3.04 2.55
C PHE A 135 18.42 -3.25 2.83
N TRP A 136 17.85 -4.34 2.32
CA TRP A 136 16.42 -4.60 2.43
C TRP A 136 16.02 -5.22 3.76
N SER A 137 16.87 -6.03 4.38
CA SER A 137 16.55 -6.72 5.64
C SER A 137 16.85 -5.89 6.90
N ASN A 138 17.51 -4.74 6.77
CA ASN A 138 17.74 -3.81 7.87
C ASN A 138 16.47 -3.03 8.26
N THR A 139 15.70 -3.63 9.18
CA THR A 139 14.46 -3.05 9.74
C THR A 139 14.68 -1.78 10.58
N ASP A 140 15.88 -1.49 11.05
CA ASP A 140 16.17 -0.24 11.78
C ASP A 140 16.41 0.93 10.82
N GLY A 141 17.00 0.68 9.65
CA GLY A 141 17.26 1.69 8.62
C GLY A 141 16.08 1.92 7.66
N LEU A 142 15.38 0.83 7.32
CA LEU A 142 14.24 0.77 6.42
C LEU A 142 13.07 0.01 7.08
N PRO A 143 12.44 0.60 8.11
CA PRO A 143 11.29 0.00 8.79
C PRO A 143 10.07 -0.06 7.88
N TYR A 144 9.09 -0.92 8.18
CA TYR A 144 7.84 -1.00 7.43
C TYR A 144 7.10 0.35 7.31
N THR A 145 7.32 1.27 8.25
CA THR A 145 6.71 2.59 8.27
C THR A 145 7.05 3.47 7.07
N ILE A 146 8.13 3.14 6.32
CA ILE A 146 8.46 3.85 5.07
C ILE A 146 7.43 3.62 3.96
N ALA A 147 6.57 2.61 4.06
CA ALA A 147 5.45 2.40 3.14
C ALA A 147 4.29 3.40 3.37
N GLY A 148 4.44 4.33 4.30
CA GLY A 148 3.50 5.41 4.55
C GLY A 148 2.31 4.99 5.42
N PRO A 149 1.40 5.94 5.71
CA PRO A 149 0.40 5.79 6.77
C PRO A 149 -0.71 4.78 6.46
N TYR A 150 -0.94 4.45 5.19
CA TYR A 150 -2.02 3.55 4.79
C TYR A 150 -1.56 2.09 4.88
N LEU A 151 -0.47 1.74 4.19
CA LEU A 151 0.05 0.38 4.18
C LEU A 151 0.60 -0.04 5.55
N SER A 152 1.27 0.86 6.27
CA SER A 152 1.80 0.53 7.61
C SER A 152 0.71 0.03 8.55
N LYS A 153 -0.45 0.70 8.59
CA LYS A 153 -1.59 0.27 9.40
C LYS A 153 -2.16 -1.09 8.98
N LEU A 154 -2.09 -1.41 7.69
CA LEU A 154 -2.52 -2.73 7.21
C LEU A 154 -1.52 -3.82 7.59
N PHE A 155 -0.21 -3.54 7.56
CA PHE A 155 0.79 -4.47 8.08
C PHE A 155 0.64 -4.70 9.58
N GLU A 156 0.39 -3.64 10.36
CA GLU A 156 0.09 -3.74 11.79
C GLU A 156 -1.12 -4.64 12.04
N ARG A 157 -2.22 -4.41 11.32
CA ARG A 157 -3.43 -5.25 11.41
C ARG A 157 -3.18 -6.68 10.95
N ALA A 158 -2.41 -6.91 9.89
CA ALA A 158 -2.20 -8.24 9.33
C ALA A 158 -1.27 -9.10 10.21
N PHE A 159 -0.16 -8.52 10.68
CA PHE A 159 0.92 -9.26 11.35
C PHE A 159 0.96 -9.09 12.86
N MET A 160 0.12 -8.23 13.44
CA MET A 160 -0.05 -8.15 14.90
C MET A 160 -1.45 -8.58 15.30
N ASP A 161 -2.46 -7.79 14.97
CA ASP A 161 -3.84 -8.08 15.36
C ASP A 161 -4.37 -9.37 14.72
N GLY A 162 -4.07 -9.56 13.43
CA GLY A 162 -4.61 -10.60 12.58
C GLY A 162 -3.73 -11.83 12.41
N LEU A 163 -2.52 -11.83 12.96
CA LEU A 163 -1.57 -12.94 12.78
C LEU A 163 -2.14 -14.24 13.36
N HIS A 164 -2.59 -14.16 14.63
CA HIS A 164 -3.23 -15.26 15.36
C HIS A 164 -4.76 -15.14 15.43
N ASN A 165 -5.35 -14.13 14.77
CA ASN A 165 -6.80 -13.90 14.74
C ASN A 165 -7.26 -13.62 13.28
N PRO A 166 -7.65 -14.66 12.53
CA PRO A 166 -7.98 -14.55 11.11
C PRO A 166 -9.04 -13.49 10.78
N ASP A 167 -10.03 -13.29 11.66
CA ASP A 167 -11.15 -12.35 11.44
C ASP A 167 -10.72 -10.87 11.39
N LYS A 168 -9.54 -10.53 11.93
CA LYS A 168 -9.02 -9.16 11.94
C LYS A 168 -8.17 -8.81 10.71
N ARG A 169 -7.84 -9.80 9.87
CA ARG A 169 -6.96 -9.62 8.72
C ARG A 169 -7.57 -8.63 7.70
N PRO A 170 -6.75 -7.76 7.08
CA PRO A 170 -7.24 -6.88 6.03
C PRO A 170 -7.77 -7.67 4.82
N THR A 171 -8.78 -7.10 4.17
CA THR A 171 -9.33 -7.62 2.93
C THR A 171 -8.51 -7.19 1.71
N ALA A 172 -8.70 -7.86 0.57
CA ALA A 172 -8.03 -7.50 -0.68
C ALA A 172 -8.40 -6.07 -1.16
N ASP A 173 -9.65 -5.65 -0.99
CA ASP A 173 -10.11 -4.29 -1.31
C ASP A 173 -9.42 -3.22 -0.44
N GLU A 174 -9.20 -3.49 0.84
CA GLU A 174 -8.44 -2.58 1.72
C GLU A 174 -6.99 -2.43 1.25
N TRP A 175 -6.35 -3.52 0.82
CA TRP A 175 -5.00 -3.48 0.24
C TRP A 175 -4.95 -2.69 -1.06
N GLU A 176 -5.88 -2.93 -1.99
CA GLU A 176 -5.97 -2.19 -3.26
C GLU A 176 -6.12 -0.68 -2.99
N GLN A 177 -7.09 -0.29 -2.15
CA GLN A 177 -7.31 1.11 -1.80
C GLN A 177 -6.09 1.74 -1.14
N ALA A 178 -5.41 1.03 -0.23
CA ALA A 178 -4.21 1.53 0.44
C ALA A 178 -3.02 1.67 -0.52
N LEU A 179 -2.84 0.73 -1.46
CA LEU A 179 -1.80 0.80 -2.49
C LEU A 179 -2.03 2.01 -3.40
N VAL A 180 -3.24 2.18 -3.93
CA VAL A 180 -3.62 3.34 -4.76
C VAL A 180 -3.34 4.66 -4.03
N LYS A 181 -3.82 4.78 -2.78
CA LYS A 181 -3.58 5.99 -1.98
C LYS A 181 -2.11 6.21 -1.67
N THR A 182 -1.32 5.14 -1.56
CA THR A 182 0.12 5.24 -1.30
C THR A 182 0.88 5.67 -2.55
N VAL A 183 0.47 5.24 -3.75
CA VAL A 183 1.02 5.74 -5.02
C VAL A 183 0.86 7.26 -5.11
N ASP A 184 -0.28 7.79 -4.70
CA ASP A 184 -0.52 9.24 -4.66
C ASP A 184 0.32 9.97 -3.60
N LEU A 185 0.96 9.25 -2.68
CA LEU A 185 1.92 9.79 -1.72
C LEU A 185 3.38 9.71 -2.18
N ILE A 186 3.65 9.09 -3.33
CA ILE A 186 5.02 8.95 -3.84
C ILE A 186 5.50 10.27 -4.42
N GLN A 187 6.76 10.61 -4.16
CA GLN A 187 7.42 11.79 -4.70
C GLN A 187 8.85 11.47 -5.17
N PRO A 188 9.37 12.21 -6.17
CA PRO A 188 10.71 11.97 -6.68
C PRO A 188 11.77 12.45 -5.67
N CYS A 189 12.84 11.68 -5.55
CA CYS A 189 14.01 12.07 -4.80
C CYS A 189 14.82 13.11 -5.58
N GLN A 190 15.17 14.22 -4.94
CA GLN A 190 15.97 15.29 -5.55
C GLN A 190 17.44 14.87 -5.78
N ASN A 191 17.89 13.79 -5.13
CA ASN A 191 19.21 13.21 -5.39
C ASN A 191 19.17 12.32 -6.64
N ALA A 192 19.86 12.75 -7.69
CA ALA A 192 19.99 12.02 -8.96
C ALA A 192 20.80 10.71 -8.85
N ASP A 193 21.54 10.49 -7.76
CA ASP A 193 22.27 9.25 -7.52
C ASP A 193 21.49 8.26 -6.64
N CYS A 194 20.27 8.63 -6.21
CA CYS A 194 19.43 7.73 -5.43
C CYS A 194 18.94 6.57 -6.30
N ALA A 195 19.36 5.34 -5.98
CA ALA A 195 18.96 4.13 -6.70
C ALA A 195 17.43 3.94 -6.76
N GLN A 196 16.72 4.25 -5.67
CA GLN A 196 15.27 4.09 -5.58
C GLN A 196 14.49 5.16 -6.35
N ARG A 197 15.10 6.33 -6.62
CA ARG A 197 14.54 7.49 -7.36
C ARG A 197 13.28 8.14 -6.79
N TRP A 198 12.45 7.39 -6.07
CA TRP A 198 11.15 7.80 -5.54
C TRP A 198 10.99 7.27 -4.13
N TYR A 199 10.15 7.92 -3.34
CA TYR A 199 9.82 7.48 -1.99
C TYR A 199 8.45 7.98 -1.57
N VAL A 200 7.83 7.26 -0.63
CA VAL A 200 6.56 7.67 -0.03
C VAL A 200 6.81 8.81 0.95
N PHE A 201 6.01 9.87 0.86
CA PHE A 201 6.06 10.98 1.80
C PHE A 201 5.60 10.56 3.20
N ASP A 202 6.40 10.88 4.22
CA ASP A 202 6.25 10.45 5.60
C ASP A 202 5.34 11.35 6.45
N ASN A 203 4.66 12.33 5.84
CA ASN A 203 3.86 13.36 6.51
C ASN A 203 4.64 14.27 7.47
N THR A 204 5.98 14.31 7.38
CA THR A 204 6.78 15.20 8.22
C THR A 204 6.91 16.59 7.60
N ARG A 205 7.26 17.58 8.45
CA ARG A 205 7.54 18.96 7.99
C ARG A 205 8.91 19.11 7.34
N SER A 206 9.80 18.14 7.52
CA SER A 206 11.17 18.14 7.01
C SER A 206 11.46 16.80 6.33
N PRO A 207 10.80 16.50 5.20
CA PRO A 207 10.88 15.19 4.58
C PRO A 207 12.29 14.88 4.10
N LYS A 208 12.70 13.64 4.31
CA LYS A 208 13.98 13.10 3.85
C LYS A 208 13.72 11.79 3.13
N CYS A 209 14.44 11.54 2.03
CA CYS A 209 14.37 10.26 1.36
C CYS A 209 14.82 9.15 2.33
N PRO A 210 14.00 8.12 2.63
CA PRO A 210 14.36 7.08 3.59
C PRO A 210 15.54 6.23 3.10
N PHE A 211 15.78 6.19 1.79
CA PHE A 211 16.82 5.36 1.16
C PHE A 211 18.20 6.03 1.15
N CYS A 212 18.30 7.27 0.68
CA CYS A 212 19.58 7.99 0.57
C CYS A 212 19.75 9.12 1.60
N LYS A 213 18.77 9.32 2.49
CA LYS A 213 18.72 10.33 3.55
C LYS A 213 18.83 11.79 3.06
N THR A 214 18.73 12.03 1.76
CA THR A 214 18.74 13.39 1.18
C THR A 214 17.49 14.16 1.65
N PRO A 215 17.65 15.35 2.26
CA PRO A 215 16.53 16.21 2.62
C PRO A 215 15.91 16.84 1.38
N PHE A 216 14.58 16.93 1.36
CA PHE A 216 13.88 17.70 0.34
C PHE A 216 14.11 19.20 0.57
N LYS A 217 14.33 19.95 -0.51
CA LYS A 217 14.47 21.42 -0.48
C LYS A 217 13.38 22.08 -1.30
N GLY A 218 12.80 23.15 -0.76
CA GLY A 218 11.81 23.97 -1.45
C GLY A 218 10.38 23.73 -0.98
N GLN A 219 9.41 24.12 -1.82
CA GLN A 219 7.99 24.02 -1.50
C GLN A 219 7.41 22.69 -2.00
N LEU A 220 6.69 22.02 -1.11
CA LEU A 220 6.04 20.74 -1.36
C LEU A 220 4.53 20.88 -1.15
N PRO A 221 3.74 21.08 -2.21
CA PRO A 221 2.29 21.13 -2.12
C PRO A 221 1.71 19.72 -1.95
N ILE A 222 0.67 19.64 -1.14
CA ILE A 222 -0.08 18.43 -0.86
C ILE A 222 -1.56 18.77 -1.00
N LEU A 223 -2.28 18.00 -1.79
CA LEU A 223 -3.74 18.12 -1.87
C LEU A 223 -4.38 17.16 -0.87
N ASN A 224 -5.06 17.72 0.13
CA ASN A 224 -5.92 16.96 1.02
C ASN A 224 -7.30 16.85 0.37
N LEU A 225 -7.77 15.64 0.08
CA LEU A 225 -9.02 15.42 -0.63
C LEU A 225 -10.19 15.25 0.35
N TYR A 226 -11.27 15.92 0.03
CA TYR A 226 -12.54 15.88 0.74
C TYR A 226 -13.66 15.61 -0.25
N SER A 227 -14.73 14.96 0.18
CA SER A 227 -15.90 14.72 -0.66
C SER A 227 -17.20 14.95 0.10
N THR A 228 -18.29 15.09 -0.65
CA THR A 228 -19.65 15.19 -0.10
C THR A 228 -20.51 14.05 -0.65
N ARG A 229 -21.38 13.49 0.19
CA ARG A 229 -22.30 12.42 -0.22
C ARG A 229 -23.67 12.96 -0.68
N GLN A 230 -24.08 14.14 -0.24
CA GLN A 230 -25.42 14.71 -0.50
C GLN A 230 -25.41 16.25 -0.56
N GLY A 231 -24.38 16.87 -1.15
CA GLY A 231 -24.34 18.34 -1.33
C GLY A 231 -24.21 19.17 -0.05
N GLY A 232 -23.88 18.52 1.07
CA GLY A 232 -23.66 19.15 2.39
C GLY A 232 -22.18 19.32 2.73
N LYS A 233 -21.84 19.18 4.01
CA LYS A 233 -20.48 19.32 4.54
C LYS A 233 -19.50 18.36 3.87
N TYR A 234 -18.37 18.90 3.41
CA TYR A 234 -17.24 18.10 2.91
C TYR A 234 -16.56 17.36 4.07
N LEU A 235 -16.39 16.04 3.92
CA LEU A 235 -15.71 15.18 4.87
C LEU A 235 -14.37 14.73 4.30
N PRO A 236 -13.33 14.54 5.14
CA PRO A 236 -12.03 14.10 4.67
C PRO A 236 -12.11 12.67 4.11
N ASP A 237 -11.56 12.46 2.91
CA ASP A 237 -11.49 11.12 2.29
C ASP A 237 -10.35 10.26 2.86
N ASN A 238 -9.55 10.83 3.78
CA ASN A 238 -8.28 10.26 4.22
C ASN A 238 -7.44 9.83 3.01
N HIS A 239 -7.33 10.75 2.03
CA HIS A 239 -6.62 10.58 0.77
C HIS A 239 -5.89 11.90 0.50
N ARG A 240 -4.58 11.78 0.29
CA ARG A 240 -3.68 12.88 -0.01
C ARG A 240 -2.99 12.62 -1.32
N LEU A 241 -2.77 13.68 -2.09
CA LEU A 241 -1.98 13.64 -3.32
C LEU A 241 -0.77 14.56 -3.16
N MET A 242 0.41 13.98 -3.28
CA MET A 242 1.69 14.69 -3.28
C MET A 242 1.95 15.30 -4.63
N VAL A 243 2.19 16.61 -4.69
CA VAL A 243 2.40 17.32 -5.94
C VAL A 243 3.86 17.32 -6.33
N TYR A 244 4.15 16.88 -7.56
CA TYR A 244 5.45 17.02 -8.20
C TYR A 244 5.32 17.40 -9.68
N THR A 245 6.41 17.86 -10.29
CA THR A 245 6.39 18.39 -11.66
C THR A 245 6.04 17.30 -12.66
N GLY A 246 5.05 17.57 -13.52
CA GLY A 246 4.61 16.64 -14.57
C GLY A 246 3.64 15.56 -14.07
N GLN A 247 3.28 15.57 -12.78
CA GLN A 247 2.26 14.68 -12.27
C GLN A 247 0.89 15.01 -12.88
N SER A 248 0.19 13.98 -13.29
CA SER A 248 -1.10 14.07 -13.97
C SER A 248 -2.24 13.82 -12.98
N LEU A 249 -3.30 14.62 -13.10
CA LEU A 249 -4.59 14.35 -12.49
C LEU A 249 -5.46 13.55 -13.44
N PHE A 250 -6.29 12.70 -12.84
CA PHE A 250 -7.20 11.79 -13.53
C PHE A 250 -8.57 11.78 -12.84
N PRO A 251 -9.61 11.24 -13.49
CA PRO A 251 -10.98 11.22 -12.96
C PRO A 251 -11.13 10.64 -11.54
N TRP A 252 -10.35 9.62 -11.17
CA TRP A 252 -10.36 9.06 -9.81
C TRP A 252 -9.75 9.98 -8.75
N HIS A 253 -9.02 11.02 -9.13
CA HIS A 253 -8.56 12.05 -8.20
C HIS A 253 -9.65 13.07 -7.91
N ILE A 254 -10.52 13.36 -8.88
CA ILE A 254 -11.56 14.41 -8.78
C ILE A 254 -12.91 13.86 -8.30
N ASN A 255 -13.17 12.56 -8.46
CA ASN A 255 -14.42 11.92 -8.04
C ASN A 255 -14.13 10.61 -7.28
N ARG A 256 -14.64 10.51 -6.04
CA ARG A 256 -14.42 9.35 -5.15
C ARG A 256 -15.08 8.04 -5.62
N LEU A 257 -16.03 8.13 -6.55
CA LEU A 257 -16.78 6.97 -7.06
C LEU A 257 -16.06 6.28 -8.21
N ILE A 258 -14.96 6.87 -8.69
CA ILE A 258 -14.11 6.31 -9.73
C ILE A 258 -12.85 5.77 -9.03
N ALA A 259 -12.58 4.47 -9.20
CA ALA A 259 -11.38 3.81 -8.70
C ALA A 259 -10.43 3.49 -9.87
N PRO A 260 -9.11 3.62 -9.69
CA PRO A 260 -8.14 3.31 -10.75
C PRO A 260 -7.90 1.80 -10.87
N ASN A 261 -8.86 1.09 -11.49
CA ASN A 261 -8.82 -0.36 -11.67
C ASN A 261 -9.15 -0.79 -13.10
N GLU A 262 -9.28 -2.10 -13.33
CA GLU A 262 -9.51 -2.71 -14.66
C GLU A 262 -10.82 -2.28 -15.32
N ARG A 263 -11.76 -1.73 -14.53
CA ARG A 263 -13.10 -1.33 -14.98
C ARG A 263 -13.15 0.09 -15.54
N LEU A 264 -12.03 0.82 -15.50
CA LEU A 264 -11.93 2.16 -16.07
C LEU A 264 -12.23 2.16 -17.58
N THR A 265 -13.10 3.07 -18.00
CA THR A 265 -13.37 3.30 -19.42
C THR A 265 -12.18 4.01 -20.10
N PRO A 266 -12.02 3.92 -21.44
CA PRO A 266 -10.97 4.64 -22.16
C PRO A 266 -10.99 6.15 -21.95
N GLU A 267 -12.16 6.75 -21.71
CA GLU A 267 -12.27 8.18 -21.39
C GLU A 267 -11.78 8.47 -19.97
N GLN A 268 -12.09 7.60 -19.01
CA GLN A 268 -11.63 7.76 -17.63
C GLN A 268 -10.12 7.59 -17.46
N LYS A 269 -9.42 7.02 -18.45
CA LYS A 269 -7.96 6.91 -18.48
C LYS A 269 -7.28 8.18 -18.99
N LYS A 270 -8.03 9.18 -19.45
CA LYS A 270 -7.47 10.44 -19.95
C LYS A 270 -7.19 11.41 -18.81
N ARG A 271 -6.07 12.13 -18.94
CA ARG A 271 -5.66 13.17 -18.01
C ARG A 271 -6.66 14.33 -18.01
N VAL A 272 -7.00 14.82 -16.82
CA VAL A 272 -7.93 15.97 -16.62
C VAL A 272 -7.21 17.26 -16.24
N GLY A 273 -5.97 17.15 -15.78
CA GLY A 273 -5.09 18.28 -15.47
C GLY A 273 -3.69 17.79 -15.11
N TYR A 274 -2.77 18.71 -14.87
CA TYR A 274 -1.42 18.37 -14.42
C TYR A 274 -0.82 19.47 -13.58
N PHE A 275 0.25 19.14 -12.86
CA PHE A 275 1.00 20.08 -12.05
C PHE A 275 2.29 20.51 -12.74
N SER A 276 2.59 21.80 -12.67
CA SER A 276 3.81 22.39 -13.21
C SER A 276 4.41 23.37 -12.22
N PHE A 277 5.74 23.33 -12.09
CA PHE A 277 6.48 24.32 -11.32
C PHE A 277 7.08 25.35 -12.28
N HIS A 278 6.54 26.58 -12.27
CA HIS A 278 6.95 27.64 -13.20
C HIS A 278 7.21 28.95 -12.44
N LYS A 279 8.38 29.56 -12.69
CA LYS A 279 8.81 30.84 -12.06
C LYS A 279 8.70 30.82 -10.52
N GLY A 280 9.06 29.71 -9.89
CA GLY A 280 9.04 29.56 -8.43
C GLY A 280 7.66 29.28 -7.83
N LYS A 281 6.66 29.02 -8.66
CA LYS A 281 5.27 28.80 -8.24
C LYS A 281 4.75 27.46 -8.74
N TRP A 282 4.00 26.76 -7.88
CA TRP A 282 3.28 25.56 -8.27
C TRP A 282 1.95 25.93 -8.90
N LEU A 283 1.68 25.37 -10.08
CA LEU A 283 0.47 25.61 -10.84
C LEU A 283 -0.27 24.30 -11.07
N LEU A 284 -1.59 24.31 -10.85
CA LEU A 284 -2.50 23.30 -11.38
C LEU A 284 -3.05 23.80 -12.71
N VAL A 285 -2.72 23.12 -13.80
CA VAL A 285 -3.21 23.42 -15.14
C VAL A 285 -4.44 22.55 -15.43
N ASN A 286 -5.56 23.21 -15.76
CA ASN A 286 -6.81 22.55 -16.08
C ASN A 286 -6.85 22.15 -17.56
N GLU A 287 -7.00 20.86 -17.86
CA GLU A 287 -7.13 20.38 -19.23
C GLU A 287 -8.54 19.91 -19.58
N ARG A 288 -9.32 19.38 -18.63
CA ARG A 288 -10.65 18.80 -18.90
C ARG A 288 -11.66 18.93 -17.75
N MET A 289 -11.33 19.65 -16.67
CA MET A 289 -12.25 19.83 -15.55
C MET A 289 -13.16 21.02 -15.80
N GLU A 290 -14.39 20.78 -16.26
CA GLU A 290 -15.34 21.86 -16.58
C GLU A 290 -15.83 22.63 -15.35
N GLU A 291 -15.87 21.94 -14.20
CA GLU A 291 -16.42 22.48 -12.94
C GLU A 291 -15.35 22.96 -11.96
N LEU A 292 -14.10 23.12 -12.42
CA LEU A 292 -13.00 23.54 -11.57
C LEU A 292 -13.21 24.97 -11.06
N LEU A 293 -13.21 25.13 -9.73
CA LEU A 293 -13.56 26.39 -9.07
C LEU A 293 -12.67 26.62 -7.85
N ASP A 294 -12.13 27.82 -7.70
CA ASP A 294 -11.61 28.27 -6.40
C ASP A 294 -12.80 28.54 -5.47
N ALA A 295 -12.96 27.72 -4.43
CA ALA A 295 -14.09 27.78 -3.52
C ALA A 295 -14.07 29.04 -2.63
N SER A 296 -12.91 29.65 -2.44
CA SER A 296 -12.73 30.84 -1.59
C SER A 296 -13.17 32.10 -2.33
N THR A 297 -12.70 32.27 -3.57
CA THR A 297 -13.03 33.43 -4.41
C THR A 297 -14.28 33.22 -5.27
N LYS A 298 -14.77 31.98 -5.36
CA LYS A 298 -15.82 31.54 -6.30
C LYS A 298 -15.46 31.82 -7.76
N THR A 299 -14.17 31.82 -8.08
CA THR A 299 -13.67 32.06 -9.44
C THR A 299 -13.54 30.75 -10.19
N ALA A 300 -14.18 30.66 -11.35
CA ALA A 300 -14.08 29.48 -12.22
C ALA A 300 -12.72 29.43 -12.92
N ILE A 301 -12.04 28.29 -12.84
CA ILE A 301 -10.75 28.03 -13.49
C ILE A 301 -11.06 27.27 -14.78
N ARG A 302 -11.20 28.01 -15.88
CA ARG A 302 -11.62 27.44 -17.18
C ARG A 302 -10.60 26.42 -17.71
N VAL A 303 -11.06 25.52 -18.55
CA VAL A 303 -10.18 24.61 -19.32
C VAL A 303 -9.15 25.44 -20.11
N GLY A 304 -7.88 25.03 -20.04
CA GLY A 304 -6.73 25.74 -20.61
C GLY A 304 -6.13 26.82 -19.70
N SER A 305 -6.75 27.12 -18.55
CA SER A 305 -6.19 28.04 -17.54
C SER A 305 -5.49 27.30 -16.40
N ALA A 306 -4.76 28.05 -15.57
CA ALA A 306 -4.02 27.51 -14.45
C ALA A 306 -4.29 28.32 -13.17
N VAL A 307 -4.21 27.64 -12.02
CA VAL A 307 -4.31 28.24 -10.69
C VAL A 307 -3.02 27.99 -9.91
N GLU A 308 -2.54 29.00 -9.19
CA GLU A 308 -1.39 28.88 -8.30
C GLU A 308 -1.77 28.14 -7.02
N LEU A 309 -1.01 27.11 -6.66
CA LEU A 309 -1.20 26.33 -5.44
C LEU A 309 -0.55 27.05 -4.26
N THR A 310 -1.35 27.85 -3.56
CA THR A 310 -0.96 28.52 -2.31
C THR A 310 -1.47 27.74 -1.10
N ASP A 311 -0.81 27.92 0.05
CA ASP A 311 -1.23 27.25 1.29
C ASP A 311 -2.64 27.68 1.70
N GLY A 312 -3.49 26.70 2.02
CA GLY A 312 -4.89 26.92 2.38
C GLY A 312 -5.85 27.12 1.21
N LEU A 313 -5.38 27.12 -0.05
CA LEU A 313 -6.25 27.21 -1.22
C LEU A 313 -7.24 26.04 -1.24
N GLN A 314 -8.51 26.34 -1.48
CA GLN A 314 -9.58 25.35 -1.60
C GLN A 314 -10.06 25.31 -3.05
N VAL A 315 -9.80 24.20 -3.72
CA VAL A 315 -10.17 23.99 -5.13
C VAL A 315 -11.23 22.92 -5.22
N LEU A 316 -12.42 23.29 -5.67
CA LEU A 316 -13.48 22.34 -5.97
C LEU A 316 -13.20 21.74 -7.35
N LEU A 317 -12.92 20.43 -7.38
CA LEU A 317 -12.52 19.71 -8.59
C LEU A 317 -13.73 19.27 -9.43
N SER A 318 -14.85 18.95 -8.76
CA SER A 318 -16.11 18.56 -9.39
C SER A 318 -17.28 18.81 -8.42
N ARG A 319 -18.44 19.22 -8.95
CA ARG A 319 -19.72 19.36 -8.21
C ARG A 319 -20.64 18.16 -8.42
N GLU A 320 -20.27 17.23 -9.30
CA GLU A 320 -21.02 16.01 -9.52
C GLU A 320 -21.14 15.18 -8.24
N HIS A 321 -22.06 14.21 -8.26
CA HIS A 321 -22.17 13.25 -7.16
C HIS A 321 -20.84 12.49 -7.00
N GLY A 322 -20.25 12.57 -5.81
CA GLY A 322 -18.93 12.03 -5.51
C GLY A 322 -17.75 12.96 -5.84
N GLY A 323 -18.01 14.16 -6.36
CA GLY A 323 -17.00 15.18 -6.63
C GLY A 323 -16.22 15.59 -5.38
N ARG A 324 -14.94 15.92 -5.60
CA ARG A 324 -13.99 16.24 -4.53
C ARG A 324 -13.65 17.72 -4.46
N LEU A 325 -13.40 18.16 -3.23
CA LEU A 325 -12.75 19.41 -2.88
C LEU A 325 -11.32 19.08 -2.44
N ALA A 326 -10.35 19.76 -3.01
CA ALA A 326 -8.95 19.68 -2.60
C ALA A 326 -8.58 20.90 -1.76
N VAL A 327 -7.98 20.68 -0.60
CA VAL A 327 -7.36 21.74 0.21
C VAL A 327 -5.85 21.60 0.08
N VAL A 328 -5.22 22.64 -0.47
CA VAL A 328 -3.78 22.73 -0.64
C VAL A 328 -3.13 22.98 0.71
N GLN A 329 -2.14 22.17 1.03
CA GLN A 329 -1.22 22.38 2.13
C GLN A 329 0.19 22.47 1.55
N VAL A 330 0.93 23.53 1.84
CA VAL A 330 2.32 23.68 1.38
C VAL A 330 3.26 23.46 2.56
N VAL A 331 4.15 22.48 2.43
CA VAL A 331 5.22 22.24 3.40
C VAL A 331 6.50 22.89 2.86
N GLY A 332 7.14 23.72 3.69
CA GLY A 332 8.46 24.27 3.40
C GLY A 332 9.56 23.37 3.95
N GLY A 333 10.47 22.92 3.09
CA GLY A 333 11.66 22.13 3.44
C GLY A 333 12.95 22.92 3.48
#